data_AF-A0A3L8C513-F1
#
_entry.id   AF-A0A3L8C513-F1
#
_cell.length_a   1.000
_cell.length_b   1.000
_cell.length_c   1.000
_cell.angle_alpha   90.00
_cell.angle_beta   90.00
_cell.angle_gamma   90.00
#
_symmetry.space_group_name_H-M   'P 1'
#
loop_
_entity.id
_entity.type
_entity.pdbx_description
1 polymer ?
#
loop_
_entity_poly.entity_id
_entity_poly.type
_entity_poly.pdbx_seq_one_letter_code
_entity_poly.pdbx_strand_id
1 'polypeptide(L)'
;MVFPSSDNSRFDEGEYAQFRLYLEKACGILLGDNKNYLIDSRLRKLMKEQGIQSLFELVREIERPGARNLRQEVIDAMTTNETLWFRDRHPFVYLQDT
;
A
#
# COMPACT_ATOMS: atom_id res chain seq x y z
N MET A 1 21.39 -11.53 -4.62
CA MET A 1 21.36 -10.88 -3.29
C MET A 1 20.05 -11.29 -2.65
N VAL A 2 20.07 -12.26 -1.74
CA VAL A 2 18.88 -12.79 -1.07
C VAL A 2 18.75 -12.00 0.23
N PHE A 3 17.71 -11.19 0.34
CA PHE A 3 17.43 -10.46 1.58
C PHE A 3 16.96 -11.48 2.64
N PRO A 4 17.54 -11.48 3.85
CA PRO A 4 17.10 -12.40 4.89
C PRO A 4 15.68 -12.03 5.28
N SER A 5 14.74 -12.96 5.09
CA SER A 5 13.36 -12.86 5.57
C SER A 5 13.39 -12.90 7.10
N SER A 6 13.61 -11.76 7.74
CA SER A 6 13.27 -11.55 9.13
C SER A 6 11.74 -11.51 9.21
N ASP A 7 11.15 -12.70 9.17
CA ASP A 7 9.74 -12.93 9.42
C ASP A 7 9.45 -12.55 10.86
N ASN A 8 9.06 -11.29 11.04
CA ASN A 8 8.48 -10.79 12.27
C ASN A 8 7.22 -9.98 11.91
N SER A 9 6.44 -10.47 10.94
CA SER A 9 5.09 -9.96 10.77
C SER A 9 4.30 -10.31 12.02
N ARG A 10 4.00 -9.30 12.85
CA ARG A 10 3.07 -9.40 13.99
C ARG A 10 1.61 -9.69 13.56
N PHE A 11 1.38 -9.91 12.28
CA PHE A 11 0.04 -10.07 11.69
C PHE A 11 -0.22 -11.53 11.42
N ASP A 12 -1.42 -11.96 11.76
CA ASP A 12 -1.90 -13.30 11.44
C ASP A 12 -2.05 -13.45 9.91
N GLU A 13 -1.76 -14.65 9.39
CA GLU A 13 -1.80 -14.94 7.96
C GLU A 13 -3.19 -14.69 7.37
N GLY A 14 -4.26 -14.88 8.16
CA GLY A 14 -5.63 -14.58 7.77
C GLY A 14 -5.92 -13.08 7.65
N GLU A 15 -5.39 -12.25 8.56
CA GLU A 15 -5.53 -10.78 8.48
C GLU A 15 -4.83 -10.24 7.24
N TYR A 16 -3.64 -10.77 6.95
CA TYR A 16 -2.86 -10.41 5.77
C TYR A 16 -3.59 -10.77 4.48
N ALA A 17 -4.21 -11.96 4.41
CA ALA A 17 -4.99 -12.40 3.26
C ALA A 17 -6.22 -11.49 3.00
N GLN A 18 -6.95 -11.10 4.04
CA GLN A 18 -8.06 -10.14 3.90
C GLN A 18 -7.58 -8.78 3.38
N PHE A 19 -6.50 -8.25 3.94
CA PHE A 19 -5.96 -6.96 3.53
C PHE A 19 -5.48 -6.98 2.06
N ARG A 20 -4.88 -8.09 1.62
CA ARG A 20 -4.51 -8.27 0.20
C ARG A 20 -5.72 -8.23 -0.72
N LEU A 21 -6.77 -8.99 -0.40
CA LEU A 21 -8.01 -9.00 -1.18
C LEU A 21 -8.64 -7.60 -1.26
N TYR A 22 -8.57 -6.84 -0.17
CA TYR A 22 -9.01 -5.46 -0.17
C TYR A 22 -8.19 -4.57 -1.12
N LEU A 23 -6.86 -4.60 -1.02
CA LEU A 23 -5.99 -3.78 -1.87
C LEU A 23 -6.10 -4.12 -3.36
N GLU A 24 -6.24 -5.41 -3.67
CA GLU A 24 -6.50 -5.86 -5.04
C GLU A 24 -7.82 -5.27 -5.56
N LYS A 25 -8.90 -5.34 -4.77
CA LYS A 25 -10.20 -4.76 -5.14
C LYS A 25 -10.17 -3.22 -5.25
N ALA A 26 -9.39 -2.55 -4.39
CA ALA A 26 -9.38 -1.09 -4.32
C ALA A 26 -8.49 -0.45 -5.40
N CYS A 27 -7.34 -1.07 -5.72
CA CYS A 27 -6.30 -0.45 -6.55
C CYS A 27 -5.75 -1.35 -7.67
N GLY A 28 -6.19 -2.62 -7.74
CA GLY A 28 -5.63 -3.59 -8.69
C GLY A 28 -4.19 -4.00 -8.38
N ILE A 29 -3.69 -3.73 -7.17
CA ILE A 29 -2.31 -4.04 -6.77
C ILE A 29 -2.28 -5.46 -6.20
N LEU A 30 -1.68 -6.39 -6.95
CA LEU A 30 -1.43 -7.74 -6.46
C LEU A 30 -0.19 -7.75 -5.54
N LEU A 31 -0.42 -7.92 -4.24
CA LEU A 31 0.66 -8.18 -3.29
C LEU A 31 1.01 -9.67 -3.29
N GLY A 32 2.21 -9.98 -3.80
CA GLY A 32 2.79 -11.32 -3.70
C GLY A 32 3.11 -11.70 -2.24
N ASP A 33 3.14 -13.01 -1.96
CA ASP A 33 3.24 -13.59 -0.62
C ASP A 33 4.51 -13.18 0.17
N ASN A 34 5.54 -12.69 -0.50
CA ASN A 34 6.83 -12.36 0.11
C ASN A 34 7.02 -10.86 0.44
N LYS A 35 5.93 -10.08 0.51
CA LYS A 35 5.97 -8.61 0.69
C LYS A 35 5.38 -8.11 2.01
N ASN A 36 5.26 -8.97 3.02
CA ASN A 36 4.76 -8.60 4.35
C ASN A 36 5.50 -7.39 4.94
N TYR A 37 6.82 -7.29 4.71
CA TYR A 37 7.64 -6.16 5.17
C TYR A 37 7.26 -4.82 4.53
N LEU A 38 6.75 -4.83 3.30
CA LEU A 38 6.40 -3.62 2.56
C LEU A 38 5.14 -2.98 3.17
N ILE A 39 4.20 -3.83 3.56
CA ILE A 39 3.01 -3.44 4.33
C ILE A 39 3.45 -2.88 5.67
N ASP A 40 4.26 -3.62 6.44
CA ASP A 40 4.71 -3.16 7.76
C ASP A 40 5.43 -1.80 7.70
N SER A 41 6.37 -1.61 6.76
CA SER A 41 7.12 -0.36 6.65
C SER A 41 6.26 0.84 6.23
N ARG A 42 5.34 0.66 5.28
CA ARG A 42 4.53 1.76 4.72
C ARG A 42 3.31 2.08 5.57
N LEU A 43 2.64 1.07 6.12
CA LEU A 43 1.43 1.24 6.92
C LEU A 43 1.72 1.48 8.41
N ARG A 44 2.93 1.20 8.91
CA ARG A 44 3.29 1.48 10.32
C ARG A 44 2.96 2.89 10.76
N LYS A 45 3.31 3.86 9.91
CA LYS A 45 3.10 5.28 10.21
C LYS A 45 1.60 5.58 10.31
N LEU A 46 0.84 5.12 9.31
CA LEU A 46 -0.60 5.29 9.23
C LEU A 46 -1.34 4.63 10.39
N MET A 47 -1.02 3.36 10.70
CA MET A 47 -1.60 2.62 11.82
C MET A 47 -1.34 3.33 13.15
N LYS A 48 -0.13 3.88 13.34
CA LYS A 48 0.22 4.64 14.55
C LYS A 48 -0.54 5.97 14.64
N GLU A 49 -0.71 6.68 13.52
CA GLU A 49 -1.44 7.95 13.46
C GLU A 49 -2.93 7.76 13.75
N GLN A 50 -3.51 6.65 13.29
CA GLN A 50 -4.93 6.32 13.48
C GLN A 50 -5.19 5.50 14.76
N GLY A 51 -4.14 5.13 15.51
CA GLY A 51 -4.25 4.34 16.74
C GLY A 51 -4.66 2.88 16.54
N ILE A 52 -4.53 2.35 15.32
CA ILE A 52 -4.96 1.01 14.92
C ILE A 52 -3.88 -0.01 15.25
N GLN A 53 -4.26 -1.11 15.90
CA GLN A 53 -3.30 -2.10 16.41
C GLN A 53 -3.20 -3.37 15.55
N SER A 54 -4.19 -3.63 14.69
CA SER A 54 -4.19 -4.80 13.79
C SER A 54 -4.63 -4.46 12.37
N LEU A 55 -4.23 -5.31 11.41
CA LEU A 55 -4.66 -5.18 10.03
C LEU A 55 -6.16 -5.47 9.89
N PHE A 56 -6.71 -6.36 10.71
CA PHE A 56 -8.14 -6.62 10.74
C PHE A 56 -8.95 -5.37 11.13
N GLU A 57 -8.49 -4.65 12.15
CA GLU A 57 -9.13 -3.41 12.59
C GLU A 57 -9.01 -2.32 11.50
N LEU A 58 -7.87 -2.25 10.81
CA LEU A 58 -7.71 -1.38 9.63
C LEU A 58 -8.73 -1.70 8.53
N VAL A 59 -8.89 -2.98 8.17
CA VAL A 59 -9.85 -3.42 7.15
C VAL A 59 -11.29 -3.11 7.56
N ARG A 60 -11.63 -3.30 8.84
CA ARG A 60 -12.96 -2.93 9.34
C ARG A 60 -13.21 -1.43 9.27
N GLU A 61 -12.24 -0.61 9.65
CA GLU A 61 -12.39 0.84 9.60
C GLU A 61 -12.48 1.36 8.16
N ILE A 62 -11.69 0.86 7.22
CA ILE A 62 -11.77 1.31 5.80
C ILE A 62 -13.06 0.85 5.08
N GLU A 63 -13.67 -0.25 5.52
CA GLU A 63 -14.95 -0.73 4.99
C GLU A 63 -16.16 0.02 5.57
N ARG A 64 -15.99 0.75 6.69
CA ARG A 64 -17.09 1.52 7.29
C ARG A 64 -17.62 2.60 6.34
N PRO A 65 -18.95 2.81 6.30
CA PRO A 65 -19.53 3.96 5.61
C PRO A 65 -18.97 5.26 6.19
N GLY A 66 -18.36 6.09 5.36
CA GLY A 66 -17.76 7.38 5.77
C GLY A 66 -16.23 7.38 5.92
N ALA A 67 -15.57 6.21 5.88
CA ALA A 67 -14.11 6.10 6.01
C ALA A 67 -13.32 6.45 4.73
N ARG A 68 -13.84 7.41 3.94
CA ARG A 68 -13.27 7.78 2.64
C ARG A 68 -11.84 8.29 2.75
N ASN A 69 -11.55 9.08 3.78
CA ASN A 69 -10.23 9.66 4.01
C ASN A 69 -9.22 8.57 4.39
N LEU A 70 -9.55 7.70 5.35
CA LEU A 70 -8.69 6.59 5.74
C LEU A 70 -8.38 5.66 4.57
N ARG A 71 -9.40 5.37 3.75
CA ARG A 71 -9.23 4.60 2.53
C ARG A 71 -8.20 5.24 1.59
N GLN A 72 -8.28 6.55 1.38
CA GLN A 72 -7.34 7.27 0.53
C GLN A 72 -5.92 7.26 1.10
N GLU A 73 -5.77 7.46 2.41
CA GLU A 73 -4.47 7.40 3.09
C GLU A 73 -3.82 6.00 2.98
N VAL A 74 -4.60 4.93 3.12
CA VAL A 74 -4.11 3.55 2.91
C VAL A 74 -3.62 3.35 1.48
N ILE A 75 -4.38 3.84 0.50
CA ILE A 75 -4.01 3.74 -0.91
C ILE A 75 -2.71 4.50 -1.18
N ASP A 76 -2.63 5.76 -0.72
CA ASP A 76 -1.46 6.61 -0.92
C ASP A 76 -0.20 6.04 -0.27
N ALA A 77 -0.32 5.44 0.92
CA ALA A 77 0.80 4.77 1.58
C ALA A 77 1.30 3.56 0.76
N MET A 78 0.39 2.83 0.12
CA MET A 78 0.69 1.61 -0.64
C MET A 78 1.12 1.88 -2.09
N THR A 79 0.70 2.99 -2.69
CA THR A 79 1.13 3.43 -4.02
C THR A 79 2.43 4.23 -3.94
N THR A 80 3.35 4.03 -4.88
CA THR A 80 4.55 4.88 -4.96
C THR A 80 4.22 6.11 -5.80
N ASN A 81 3.76 7.18 -5.14
CA ASN A 81 3.44 8.47 -5.76
C ASN A 81 4.70 9.33 -6.03
N GLU A 82 5.84 8.71 -6.35
CA GLU A 82 7.05 9.45 -6.75
C GLU A 82 6.99 9.76 -8.25
N THR A 83 6.60 11.00 -8.57
CA THR A 83 6.65 11.55 -9.93
C THR A 83 7.86 12.47 -10.07
N LEU A 84 8.70 12.24 -11.09
CA LEU A 84 9.79 13.14 -11.45
C LEU A 84 9.32 14.06 -12.59
N TRP A 85 9.65 15.35 -12.51
CA TRP A 85 9.51 16.25 -13.66
C TRP A 85 10.39 15.75 -14.81
N PHE A 86 9.81 15.61 -16.00
CA PHE A 86 10.47 15.06 -17.19
C PHE A 86 10.99 13.63 -17.02
N ARG A 87 10.27 12.80 -16.27
CA ARG A 87 10.52 11.35 -16.25
C ARG A 87 10.41 10.82 -17.69
N ASP A 88 11.49 10.23 -18.18
CA ASP A 88 11.65 9.81 -19.57
C ASP A 88 11.52 10.99 -20.54
N ARG A 89 12.64 11.54 -21.02
CA ARG A 89 12.65 12.73 -21.90
C ARG A 89 11.98 12.50 -23.26
N HIS A 90 11.93 11.26 -23.73
CA HIS A 90 11.51 10.89 -25.10
C HIS A 90 10.06 11.30 -25.47
N PRO A 91 9.03 11.10 -24.62
CA PRO A 91 7.68 11.55 -24.92
C PRO A 91 7.56 13.08 -25.00
N PHE A 92 8.35 13.82 -24.21
CA PHE A 92 8.35 15.29 -24.25
C PHE A 92 9.00 15.82 -25.53
N VAL A 93 10.04 15.18 -26.04
CA VAL A 93 10.65 15.52 -27.33
C VAL A 93 9.67 15.29 -28.47
N TYR A 94 8.97 14.15 -28.48
CA TYR A 94 7.97 13.85 -29.51
C TYR A 94 6.80 14.86 -29.52
N LEU A 95 6.39 15.35 -28.33
CA LEU A 95 5.34 16.37 -28.21
C LEU A 95 5.78 17.75 -28.74
N GLN A 96 7.08 18.05 -28.77
CA GLN A 96 7.60 19.33 -29.28
C GLN A 96 7.77 19.35 -30.81
N ASP A 97 7.97 18.19 -31.44
CA ASP A 97 8.22 18.06 -32.89
C ASP A 97 6.93 17.87 -33.74
N THR A 98 5.74 17.97 -33.13
CA THR A 98 4.44 18.00 -33.84
C THR A 98 3.82 19.39 -33.80
#